data_AF-X1FY81-F1
#
_entry.id   AF-X1FY81-F1
#
_cell.length_a   1.000
_cell.length_b   1.000
_cell.length_c   1.000
_cell.angle_alpha   90.00
_cell.angle_beta   90.00
_cell.angle_gamma   90.00
#
_symmetry.space_group_name_H-M   'P 1'
#
loop_
_entity.id
_entity.type
_entity.pdbx_description
1 polymer ?
#
loop_
_entity_poly.entity_id
_entity_poly.type
_entity_poly.pdbx_seq_one_letter_code
_entity_poly.pdbx_strand_id
1 'polypeptide(L)'
;EILHFLSLSDLDYYETAGGIEDLFRHNAFFIGKSLRKYIRDGQADYTPILLSEIPWLFKLGKMHLDTALIQVSPPDRYGFCSYGINVDIVKPIAESAEYVVAEINPNMPRTLGDSFIHMDDIDAFIISDHDVIDKD
;
A
#
# COMPACT_ATOMS: atom_id res chain seq x y z
N GLU A 1 -10.86 -4.57 -6.57
CA GLU A 1 -10.68 -4.90 -5.13
C GLU A 1 -9.51 -4.08 -4.60
N ILE A 2 -9.51 -3.73 -3.32
CA ILE A 2 -8.38 -3.04 -2.67
C ILE A 2 -7.76 -4.01 -1.68
N LEU A 3 -6.49 -4.37 -1.91
CA LEU A 3 -5.70 -5.16 -0.98
C LEU A 3 -4.92 -4.23 -0.08
N HIS A 4 -4.99 -4.45 1.23
CA HIS A 4 -4.30 -3.60 2.19
C HIS A 4 -3.76 -4.44 3.34
N PHE A 5 -2.52 -4.17 3.73
CA PHE A 5 -1.98 -4.80 4.93
C PHE A 5 -2.66 -4.26 6.18
N LEU A 6 -2.57 -2.95 6.43
CA LEU A 6 -3.08 -2.30 7.62
C LEU A 6 -3.63 -0.92 7.27
N SER A 7 -4.93 -0.72 7.47
CA SER A 7 -5.50 0.63 7.38
C SER A 7 -5.34 1.39 8.69
N LEU A 8 -4.76 2.59 8.60
CA LEU A 8 -4.68 3.57 9.67
C LEU A 8 -5.70 4.72 9.52
N SER A 9 -6.39 4.82 8.38
CA SER A 9 -7.40 5.85 8.14
C SER A 9 -8.77 5.46 8.69
N ASP A 10 -9.64 6.46 8.83
CA ASP A 10 -11.03 6.31 9.27
C ASP A 10 -11.93 5.68 8.19
N LEU A 11 -11.40 5.46 6.98
CA LEU A 11 -12.07 4.82 5.84
C LEU A 11 -13.35 5.56 5.40
N ASP A 12 -13.33 6.90 5.44
CA ASP A 12 -14.46 7.79 5.10
C ASP A 12 -15.07 7.53 3.71
N TYR A 13 -14.35 6.84 2.83
CA TYR A 13 -14.86 6.42 1.53
C TYR A 13 -16.06 5.47 1.65
N TYR A 14 -16.19 4.67 2.71
CA TYR A 14 -17.39 3.86 2.95
C TYR A 14 -18.64 4.71 3.22
N GLU A 15 -18.46 5.88 3.84
CA GLU A 15 -19.56 6.81 4.14
C GLU A 15 -19.88 7.70 2.93
N THR A 16 -18.84 8.23 2.29
CA THR A 16 -18.98 9.15 1.13
C THR A 16 -19.42 8.44 -0.15
N ALA A 17 -19.13 7.14 -0.31
CA ALA A 17 -19.68 6.32 -1.40
C ALA A 17 -21.19 6.06 -1.27
N GLY A 18 -21.86 6.57 -0.22
CA GLY A 18 -23.31 6.43 -0.03
C GLY A 18 -23.75 4.99 0.25
N GLY A 19 -22.85 4.15 0.77
CA GLY A 19 -23.14 2.74 1.02
C GLY A 19 -23.20 1.86 -0.24
N ILE A 20 -22.67 2.32 -1.38
CA ILE A 20 -22.57 1.50 -2.58
C ILE A 20 -21.42 0.50 -2.38
N GLU A 21 -21.77 -0.71 -1.98
CA GLU A 21 -20.84 -1.83 -1.73
C GLU A 21 -20.00 -2.21 -2.98
N ASP A 22 -20.45 -1.82 -4.17
CA ASP A 22 -19.88 -2.23 -5.45
C ASP A 22 -18.78 -1.30 -6.01
N LEU A 23 -18.50 -0.15 -5.38
CA LEU A 23 -17.45 0.76 -5.88
C LEU A 23 -16.05 0.32 -5.43
N PHE A 24 -15.89 -0.06 -4.17
CA PHE A 24 -14.61 -0.52 -3.62
C PHE A 24 -14.84 -1.59 -2.57
N ARG A 25 -14.32 -2.80 -2.82
CA ARG A 25 -14.30 -3.90 -1.84
C ARG A 25 -12.89 -4.03 -1.26
N HIS A 26 -12.76 -3.84 0.04
CA HIS A 26 -11.50 -3.88 0.76
C HIS A 26 -11.26 -5.28 1.31
N ASN A 27 -10.11 -5.88 0.99
CA ASN A 27 -9.66 -7.14 1.55
C ASN A 27 -8.35 -6.92 2.29
N ALA A 28 -8.38 -7.11 3.61
CA ALA A 28 -7.24 -6.84 4.46
C ALA A 28 -6.51 -8.11 4.90
N PHE A 29 -5.18 -8.03 5.03
CA PHE A 29 -4.37 -9.08 5.66
C PHE A 29 -4.17 -8.85 7.17
N PHE A 30 -4.41 -7.63 7.66
CA PHE A 30 -4.44 -7.30 9.08
C PHE A 30 -5.59 -6.32 9.38
N ILE A 31 -6.37 -6.63 10.42
CA ILE A 31 -7.58 -5.85 10.72
C ILE A 31 -7.29 -4.74 11.75
N GLY A 32 -7.22 -3.50 11.26
CA GLY A 32 -7.24 -2.28 12.09
C GLY A 32 -8.61 -2.01 12.73
N LYS A 33 -8.70 -1.03 13.65
CA LYS A 33 -9.95 -0.70 14.35
C LYS A 33 -11.07 -0.27 13.39
N SER A 34 -10.74 0.53 12.38
CA SER A 34 -11.69 1.11 11.42
C SER A 34 -12.38 0.06 10.55
N LEU A 35 -11.67 -1.01 10.14
CA LEU A 35 -12.21 -2.00 9.20
C LEU A 35 -13.14 -3.05 9.84
N ARG A 36 -13.10 -3.24 11.18
CA ARG A 36 -13.86 -4.29 11.87
C ARG A 36 -15.37 -4.20 11.67
N LYS A 37 -15.92 -2.97 11.66
CA LYS A 37 -17.34 -2.72 11.42
C LYS A 37 -17.75 -3.23 10.04
N TYR A 38 -17.00 -2.82 9.02
CA TYR A 38 -17.29 -3.14 7.62
C TYR A 38 -17.16 -4.64 7.32
N ILE A 39 -16.19 -5.33 7.94
CA ILE A 39 -16.09 -6.80 7.83
C ILE A 39 -17.31 -7.48 8.45
N ARG A 40 -17.70 -7.09 9.67
CA ARG A 40 -18.87 -7.67 10.35
C ARG A 40 -20.16 -7.46 9.55
N ASP A 41 -20.27 -6.29 8.91
CA ASP A 41 -21.45 -5.90 8.16
C ASP A 41 -21.43 -6.44 6.70
N GLY A 42 -20.39 -7.20 6.30
CA GLY A 42 -20.28 -7.87 4.99
C GLY A 42 -19.68 -7.03 3.85
N GLN A 43 -19.23 -5.81 4.16
CA GLN A 43 -18.78 -4.79 3.20
C GLN A 43 -17.26 -4.80 2.95
N ALA A 44 -16.53 -5.65 3.66
CA ALA A 44 -15.10 -5.86 3.53
C ALA A 44 -14.75 -7.31 3.84
N ASP A 45 -13.62 -7.77 3.29
CA ASP A 45 -13.09 -9.10 3.50
C ASP A 45 -11.83 -9.07 4.37
N TYR A 46 -11.54 -10.21 4.99
CA TYR A 46 -10.30 -10.46 5.70
C TYR A 46 -9.70 -11.78 5.24
N THR A 47 -8.47 -11.71 4.76
CA THR A 47 -7.68 -12.88 4.35
C THR A 47 -6.63 -13.17 5.42
N PRO A 48 -6.82 -14.17 6.29
CA PRO A 48 -5.83 -14.52 7.30
C PRO A 48 -4.59 -15.15 6.65
N ILE A 49 -3.42 -14.56 6.90
CA ILE A 49 -2.13 -15.05 6.38
C ILE A 49 -1.00 -14.63 7.33
N LEU A 50 0.09 -15.41 7.38
CA LEU A 50 1.29 -14.99 8.10
C LEU A 50 1.96 -13.83 7.36
N LEU A 51 2.42 -12.81 8.10
CA LEU A 51 3.11 -11.65 7.52
C LEU A 51 4.29 -12.06 6.62
N SER A 52 5.06 -13.07 7.04
CA SER A 52 6.20 -13.60 6.28
C SER A 52 5.82 -14.30 4.98
N GLU A 53 4.55 -14.70 4.82
CA GLU A 53 4.04 -15.38 3.62
C GLU A 53 3.45 -14.41 2.60
N ILE A 54 3.08 -13.19 3.01
CA ILE A 54 2.52 -12.16 2.12
C ILE A 54 3.42 -11.90 0.91
N PRO A 55 4.75 -11.71 1.03
CA PRO A 55 5.61 -11.51 -0.13
C PRO A 55 5.54 -12.66 -1.15
N TRP A 56 5.45 -13.91 -0.67
CA TRP A 56 5.38 -15.09 -1.53
C TRP A 56 4.03 -15.23 -2.23
N LEU A 57 2.95 -14.69 -1.66
CA LEU A 57 1.63 -14.68 -2.28
C LEU A 57 1.68 -13.95 -3.64
N PHE A 58 2.36 -12.80 -3.68
CA PHE A 58 2.51 -11.99 -4.89
C PHE A 58 3.61 -12.52 -5.81
N LYS A 59 4.79 -12.85 -5.27
CA LYS A 59 5.93 -13.34 -6.07
C LYS A 59 5.64 -14.65 -6.81
N LEU A 60 4.75 -15.49 -6.27
CA LEU A 60 4.33 -16.74 -6.91
C LEU A 60 3.09 -16.58 -7.80
N GLY A 61 2.56 -15.35 -7.97
CA GLY A 61 1.36 -15.09 -8.76
C GLY A 61 0.09 -15.73 -8.20
N LYS A 62 0.08 -16.13 -6.91
CA LYS A 62 -1.10 -16.70 -6.25
C LYS A 62 -2.18 -15.64 -5.99
N MET A 63 -1.77 -14.38 -5.93
CA MET A 63 -2.64 -13.23 -5.92
C MET A 63 -2.10 -12.20 -6.91
N HIS A 64 -2.94 -11.83 -7.87
CA HIS A 64 -2.60 -10.88 -8.90
C HIS A 64 -2.72 -9.43 -8.39
N LEU A 65 -1.86 -8.54 -8.90
CA LEU A 65 -1.85 -7.12 -8.58
C LEU A 65 -1.80 -6.30 -9.87
N ASP A 66 -2.92 -5.70 -10.25
CA ASP A 66 -2.97 -4.83 -11.42
C ASP A 66 -2.21 -3.52 -11.16
N THR A 67 -2.31 -2.97 -9.94
CA THR A 67 -1.70 -1.69 -9.61
C THR A 67 -1.24 -1.62 -8.15
N ALA A 68 -0.02 -1.13 -7.93
CA ALA A 68 0.51 -0.78 -6.62
C ALA A 68 0.48 0.74 -6.42
N LEU A 69 -0.10 1.18 -5.29
CA LEU A 69 -0.02 2.55 -4.81
C LEU A 69 0.98 2.61 -3.67
N ILE A 70 2.08 3.34 -3.85
CA ILE A 70 3.19 3.40 -2.90
C ILE A 70 3.56 4.84 -2.57
N GLN A 71 4.16 5.07 -1.40
CA GLN A 71 4.78 6.35 -1.06
C GLN A 71 6.29 6.14 -0.90
N VAL A 72 7.10 7.04 -1.47
CA VAL A 72 8.56 6.93 -1.51
C VAL A 72 9.24 8.28 -1.25
N SER A 73 10.52 8.25 -0.88
CA SER A 73 11.37 9.44 -0.84
C SER A 73 11.69 9.96 -2.25
N PRO A 74 12.16 11.22 -2.39
CA PRO A 74 12.70 11.70 -3.66
C PRO A 74 13.85 10.82 -4.18
N PRO A 75 14.03 10.74 -5.51
CA PRO A 75 15.13 9.99 -6.10
C PRO A 75 16.47 10.65 -5.78
N ASP A 76 17.49 9.82 -5.57
CA ASP A 76 18.86 10.30 -5.50
C ASP A 76 19.46 10.58 -6.89
N ARG A 77 20.74 10.96 -6.93
CA ARG A 77 21.47 11.26 -8.18
C ARG A 77 21.58 10.07 -9.15
N TYR A 78 21.25 8.87 -8.71
CA TYR A 78 21.27 7.64 -9.50
C TYR A 78 19.86 7.17 -9.86
N GLY A 79 18.83 7.95 -9.57
CA GLY A 79 17.44 7.61 -9.90
C GLY A 79 16.77 6.67 -8.91
N PHE A 80 17.36 6.43 -7.72
CA PHE A 80 16.76 5.56 -6.71
C PHE A 80 15.96 6.35 -5.67
N CYS A 81 14.69 6.02 -5.55
CA CYS A 81 13.83 6.39 -4.42
C CYS A 81 13.99 5.36 -3.29
N SER A 82 13.50 5.70 -2.09
CA SER A 82 13.39 4.77 -0.97
C SER A 82 11.94 4.56 -0.56
N TYR A 83 11.55 3.30 -0.29
CA TYR A 83 10.26 2.96 0.33
C TYR A 83 10.10 3.49 1.77
N GLY A 84 11.19 4.00 2.35
CA GLY A 84 11.20 4.63 3.66
C GLY A 84 10.76 3.73 4.79
N ILE A 85 9.68 4.10 5.47
CA ILE A 85 9.23 3.41 6.71
C ILE A 85 8.53 2.07 6.45
N ASN A 86 8.18 1.75 5.21
CA ASN A 86 7.40 0.57 4.88
C ASN A 86 8.07 -0.25 3.76
N VAL A 87 8.82 -1.27 4.16
CA VAL A 87 9.56 -2.16 3.24
C VAL A 87 9.01 -3.59 3.25
N ASP A 88 8.34 -3.99 4.34
CA ASP A 88 7.95 -5.38 4.61
C ASP A 88 7.05 -5.98 3.51
N ILE A 89 6.07 -5.21 3.05
CA ILE A 89 5.05 -5.66 2.08
C ILE A 89 5.00 -4.75 0.86
N VAL A 90 5.25 -3.45 1.02
CA VAL A 90 5.17 -2.50 -0.10
C VAL A 90 6.17 -2.84 -1.20
N LYS A 91 7.40 -3.21 -0.83
CA LYS A 91 8.41 -3.62 -1.81
C LYS A 91 7.97 -4.84 -2.64
N PRO A 92 7.61 -6.00 -2.06
CA PRO A 92 7.18 -7.13 -2.87
C PRO A 92 5.88 -6.87 -3.65
N ILE A 93 4.99 -5.99 -3.16
CA ILE A 93 3.82 -5.52 -3.92
C ILE A 93 4.26 -4.74 -5.17
N ALA A 94 5.14 -3.75 -5.02
CA ALA A 94 5.63 -2.94 -6.13
C ALA A 94 6.39 -3.80 -7.15
N GLU A 95 7.23 -4.73 -6.71
CA GLU A 95 7.96 -5.66 -7.59
C GLU A 95 7.05 -6.65 -8.35
N SER A 96 5.82 -6.87 -7.89
CA SER A 96 4.91 -7.88 -8.46
C SER A 96 3.71 -7.26 -9.21
N ALA A 97 3.48 -5.96 -9.09
CA ALA A 97 2.36 -5.30 -9.73
C ALA A 97 2.62 -5.04 -11.22
N GLU A 98 1.56 -5.03 -12.03
CA GLU A 98 1.67 -4.67 -13.45
C GLU A 98 1.91 -3.16 -13.67
N TYR A 99 1.48 -2.34 -12.72
CA TYR A 99 1.60 -0.88 -12.77
C TYR A 99 1.90 -0.30 -11.38
N VAL A 100 2.91 0.57 -11.28
CA VAL A 100 3.33 1.19 -10.02
C VAL A 100 3.08 2.70 -10.07
N VAL A 101 2.24 3.19 -9.17
CA VAL A 101 2.01 4.62 -8.94
C VAL A 101 2.67 5.03 -7.64
N ALA A 102 3.61 5.97 -7.71
CA ALA A 102 4.33 6.47 -6.55
C ALA A 102 3.92 7.90 -6.16
N GLU A 103 3.62 8.09 -4.89
CA GLU A 103 3.64 9.40 -4.26
C GLU A 103 5.06 9.69 -3.76
N ILE A 104 5.71 10.70 -4.35
CA ILE A 104 7.05 11.13 -3.95
C ILE A 104 6.90 12.22 -2.89
N ASN A 105 7.28 11.90 -1.65
CA ASN A 105 7.17 12.79 -0.50
C ASN A 105 8.57 13.11 0.07
N PRO A 106 9.04 14.37 0.08
CA PRO A 106 10.32 14.77 0.67
C PRO A 106 10.48 14.43 2.16
N ASN A 107 9.37 14.28 2.90
CA ASN A 107 9.37 13.90 4.30
C ASN A 107 9.46 12.38 4.52
N MET A 108 9.30 11.56 3.47
CA MET A 108 9.53 10.11 3.57
C MET A 108 11.03 9.85 3.81
N PRO A 109 11.42 9.26 4.95
CA PRO A 109 12.83 9.07 5.27
C PRO A 109 13.49 8.12 4.28
N ARG A 110 14.71 8.43 3.87
CA ARG A 110 15.51 7.54 3.02
C ARG A 110 16.18 6.47 3.86
N THR A 111 15.49 5.36 4.11
CA THR A 111 16.03 4.24 4.90
C THR A 111 17.11 3.48 4.11
N LEU A 112 18.03 2.82 4.82
CA LEU A 112 19.08 2.00 4.23
C LEU A 112 18.67 0.52 4.20
N GLY A 113 19.46 -0.29 3.50
CA GLY A 113 19.22 -1.72 3.35
C GLY A 113 18.45 -2.02 2.07
N ASP A 114 17.54 -2.97 2.14
CA ASP A 114 16.80 -3.47 0.98
C ASP A 114 15.55 -2.64 0.67
N SER A 115 15.70 -1.32 0.64
CA SER A 115 14.59 -0.35 0.70
C SER A 115 14.53 0.59 -0.51
N PHE A 116 15.15 0.25 -1.63
CA PHE A 116 15.21 1.10 -2.82
C PHE A 116 14.37 0.57 -3.98
N ILE A 117 13.87 1.51 -4.77
CA ILE A 117 13.19 1.30 -6.06
C ILE A 117 13.74 2.32 -7.05
N HIS A 118 14.02 1.89 -8.29
CA HIS A 118 14.49 2.80 -9.33
C HIS A 118 13.30 3.52 -9.98
N MET A 119 13.49 4.76 -10.43
CA MET A 119 12.43 5.51 -11.13
C MET A 119 11.92 4.81 -12.41
N ASP A 120 12.73 3.96 -13.03
CA ASP A 120 12.30 3.16 -14.20
C ASP A 120 11.30 2.05 -13.83
N ASP A 121 11.23 1.67 -12.55
CA ASP A 121 10.25 0.70 -12.02
C ASP A 121 8.98 1.40 -11.49
N ILE A 122 8.79 2.70 -11.78
CA ILE A 122 7.63 3.51 -11.40
C ILE A 122 6.96 4.04 -12.66
N ASP A 123 5.74 3.59 -12.94
CA ASP A 123 5.02 3.93 -14.16
C ASP A 123 4.38 5.33 -14.14
N ALA A 124 3.93 5.77 -12.96
CA ALA A 124 3.39 7.11 -12.76
C ALA A 124 3.74 7.63 -11.37
N PHE A 125 3.86 8.96 -11.24
CA PHE A 125 4.09 9.56 -9.94
C PHE A 125 3.42 10.91 -9.77
N ILE A 126 3.20 11.26 -8.50
CA ILE A 126 2.86 12.60 -8.06
C ILE A 126 3.89 13.07 -7.03
N ILE A 127 4.01 14.38 -6.85
CA ILE A 127 4.83 14.96 -5.80
C ILE A 127 3.89 15.59 -4.78
N SER A 128 4.08 15.25 -3.51
CA SER A 128 3.35 15.84 -2.39
C SER A 128 4.32 16.22 -1.28
N ASP A 129 3.92 17.16 -0.43
CA ASP A 129 4.71 17.60 0.72
C ASP A 129 3.79 17.64 1.93
N HIS A 130 3.85 16.56 2.71
CA HIS A 130 3.12 16.44 3.96
C HIS A 130 3.88 15.54 4.93
N ASP A 131 3.63 15.68 6.22
CA ASP A 131 4.23 14.82 7.23
C ASP A 131 3.81 13.36 7.01
N VAL A 132 4.76 12.45 7.24
CA VAL A 132 4.46 11.02 7.28
C VAL A 132 3.55 10.76 8.49
N ILE A 133 2.52 9.94 8.31
CA ILE A 133 1.54 9.65 9.36
C ILE A 133 2.26 9.11 10.61
N ASP A 134 2.02 9.75 11.74
CA ASP A 134 2.42 9.28 13.07
C ASP A 134 1.19 8.74 13.82
N LYS A 135 1.41 7.79 14.74
CA LYS A 135 0.38 7.35 15.68
C LYS A 135 0.55 8.14 16.97
N ASP A 136 -0.27 9.18 17.14
CA ASP A 136 -0.59 9.71 18.47
C ASP A 136 -1.44 8.73 19.29
#